data_AF-Q32J84-F1
#
_entry.id   AF-Q32J84-F1
#
_cell.length_a   1.000
_cell.length_b   1.000
_cell.length_c   1.000
_cell.angle_alpha   90.00
_cell.angle_beta   90.00
_cell.angle_gamma   90.00
#
_symmetry.space_group_name_H-M   'P 1'
#
loop_
_entity.id
_entity.type
_entity.pdbx_description
1 polymer ?
#
loop_
_entity_poly.entity_id
_entity_poly.type
_entity_poly.pdbx_seq_one_letter_code
_entity_poly.pdbx_strand_id
1 'polypeptide(L)'
;MNEFEKIFNEMNLDRALLPILFRSNRSTVWKYLSGDSTAPASAMSLIMLLQLIQKRNPDLLAEWLTLSDFTIPPEVYLDQPDYWKGWVYTQHKVNKNVLEYLKKHYPDEDQKGMGKTTEE
;
A
#
# COMPACT_ATOMS: atom_id res chain seq x y z
N MET A 1 -0.50 17.72 -16.59
CA MET A 1 -0.29 16.92 -15.37
C MET A 1 -0.46 17.84 -14.18
N ASN A 2 -1.39 17.53 -13.28
CA ASN A 2 -1.57 18.27 -12.03
C ASN A 2 -0.50 17.84 -11.01
N GLU A 3 -0.34 18.59 -9.92
CA GLU A 3 0.71 18.33 -8.92
C GLU A 3 0.54 16.97 -8.23
N PHE A 4 -0.70 16.58 -7.91
CA PHE A 4 -1.00 15.28 -7.31
C PHE A 4 -0.55 14.13 -8.21
N GLU A 5 -0.89 14.20 -9.50
CA GLU A 5 -0.49 13.23 -10.53
C GLU A 5 1.04 13.20 -10.71
N LYS A 6 1.71 14.36 -10.68
CA LYS A 6 3.17 14.44 -10.76
C LYS A 6 3.84 13.66 -9.61
N ILE A 7 3.43 13.93 -8.38
CA ILE A 7 3.98 13.26 -7.18
C ILE A 7 3.74 11.76 -7.28
N PHE A 8 2.52 11.35 -7.63
CA PHE A 8 2.18 9.94 -7.79
C PHE A 8 3.04 9.23 -8.85
N ASN A 9 3.25 9.86 -10.01
CA ASN A 9 4.09 9.29 -11.06
C ASN A 9 5.56 9.15 -10.63
N GLU A 10 6.09 10.08 -9.84
CA GLU A 10 7.44 9.99 -9.26
C GLU A 10 7.58 8.85 -8.23
N MET A 11 6.48 8.40 -7.62
CA MET A 11 6.46 7.24 -6.74
C MET A 11 6.56 5.91 -7.52
N ASN A 12 6.29 5.89 -8.83
CA ASN A 12 6.38 4.70 -9.67
C ASN A 12 5.62 3.48 -9.11
N LEU A 13 4.40 3.72 -8.61
CA LEU A 13 3.48 2.70 -8.07
C LEU A 13 2.36 2.41 -9.08
N ASP A 14 1.75 1.23 -8.98
CA ASP A 14 0.51 0.97 -9.72
C ASP A 14 -0.62 1.88 -9.19
N ARG A 15 -1.34 2.53 -10.11
CA ARG A 15 -2.52 3.36 -9.81
C ARG A 15 -3.61 2.63 -9.02
N ALA A 16 -3.66 1.30 -9.11
CA ALA A 16 -4.59 0.47 -8.37
C ALA A 16 -4.28 0.40 -6.86
N LEU A 17 -3.03 0.70 -6.45
CA LEU A 17 -2.64 0.78 -5.04
C LEU A 17 -3.11 2.07 -4.37
N LEU A 18 -3.30 3.14 -5.14
CA LEU A 18 -3.56 4.46 -4.57
C LEU A 18 -4.87 4.53 -3.77
N PRO A 19 -6.00 3.96 -4.23
CA PRO A 19 -7.22 3.87 -3.42
C PRO A 19 -7.04 3.13 -2.09
N ILE A 20 -6.16 2.11 -2.07
CA ILE A 20 -5.85 1.32 -0.88
C ILE A 20 -5.02 2.15 0.10
N LEU A 21 -3.93 2.77 -0.38
CA LEU A 21 -3.08 3.66 0.42
C LEU A 21 -3.86 4.85 1.02
N PHE A 22 -4.85 5.35 0.28
CA PHE A 22 -5.71 6.44 0.71
C PHE A 22 -6.92 6.00 1.54
N ARG A 23 -7.16 4.68 1.65
CA ARG A 23 -8.39 4.10 2.21
C ARG A 23 -9.65 4.80 1.67
N SER A 24 -9.64 5.11 0.38
CA SER A 24 -10.67 5.90 -0.29
C SER A 24 -11.22 5.14 -1.48
N ASN A 25 -12.44 5.50 -1.89
CA ASN A 25 -13.01 4.91 -3.09
C ASN A 25 -12.17 5.28 -4.34
N ARG A 26 -12.17 4.35 -5.31
CA ARG A 26 -11.37 4.45 -6.53
C ARG A 26 -11.72 5.67 -7.37
N SER A 27 -13.02 6.00 -7.50
CA SER A 27 -13.46 7.08 -8.39
C SER A 27 -13.01 8.45 -7.89
N THR A 28 -13.05 8.71 -6.58
CA THR A 28 -12.52 9.93 -5.97
C THR A 28 -11.03 10.08 -6.22
N VAL A 29 -10.24 9.05 -5.94
CA VAL A 29 -8.77 9.10 -6.12
C VAL A 29 -8.39 9.27 -7.58
N TRP A 30 -9.11 8.62 -8.49
CA TRP A 30 -8.85 8.75 -9.93
C TRP A 30 -9.21 10.14 -10.47
N LYS A 31 -10.24 10.81 -9.94
CA LYS A 31 -10.53 12.21 -10.27
C LYS A 31 -9.40 13.17 -9.86
N TYR A 32 -8.68 12.87 -8.78
CA TYR A 32 -7.50 13.64 -8.39
C TYR A 32 -6.34 13.43 -9.36
N LEU A 33 -6.13 12.19 -9.82
CA LEU A 33 -5.11 11.88 -10.83
C LEU A 33 -5.43 12.53 -12.18
N SER A 34 -6.67 12.43 -12.67
CA SER A 34 -7.06 13.02 -13.97
C SER A 34 -7.14 14.55 -13.95
N GLY A 35 -7.29 15.15 -12.76
CA GLY A 35 -7.54 16.59 -12.61
C GLY A 35 -9.01 16.98 -12.79
N ASP A 36 -9.93 16.01 -12.91
CA ASP A 36 -11.38 16.25 -12.93
C ASP A 36 -11.90 16.83 -11.61
N SER A 37 -11.14 16.65 -10.53
CA SER A 37 -11.41 17.25 -9.23
C SER A 37 -10.09 17.68 -8.59
N THR A 38 -10.07 18.88 -8.00
CA THR A 38 -8.94 19.34 -7.20
C THR A 38 -8.78 18.43 -5.98
N ALA A 39 -7.58 17.86 -5.81
CA ALA A 39 -7.24 17.12 -4.60
C ALA A 39 -7.35 18.07 -3.38
N PRO A 40 -8.11 17.70 -2.33
CA PRO A 40 -8.15 18.51 -1.12
C PRO A 40 -6.77 18.55 -0.44
N ALA A 41 -6.52 19.56 0.38
CA ALA A 41 -5.23 19.73 1.06
C ALA A 41 -4.80 18.49 1.88
N SER A 42 -5.76 17.74 2.44
CA SER A 42 -5.51 16.48 3.13
C SER A 42 -4.99 15.38 2.18
N ALA A 43 -5.57 15.25 0.99
CA ALA A 43 -5.11 14.31 -0.03
C ALA A 43 -3.71 14.68 -0.55
N MET A 44 -3.46 15.98 -0.76
CA MET A 44 -2.12 16.48 -1.12
C MET A 44 -1.08 16.18 -0.03
N SER A 45 -1.41 16.45 1.23
CA SER A 45 -0.51 16.14 2.34
C SER A 45 -0.23 14.64 2.46
N LEU A 46 -1.26 13.81 2.25
CA LEU A 46 -1.12 12.35 2.30
C LEU A 46 -0.24 11.82 1.16
N ILE A 47 -0.42 12.26 -0.10
CA ILE A 47 0.46 11.80 -1.19
C ILE A 47 1.92 12.20 -0.94
N MET A 48 2.16 13.41 -0.44
CA MET A 48 3.50 13.89 -0.11
C MET A 48 4.12 13.07 1.04
N LEU A 49 3.34 12.74 2.06
CA LEU A 49 3.78 11.89 3.16
C LEU A 49 4.11 10.48 2.67
N LEU A 50 3.26 9.89 1.83
CA LEU A 50 3.50 8.56 1.25
C LEU A 50 4.76 8.56 0.37
N GLN A 51 5.00 9.61 -0.42
CA GLN A 51 6.24 9.76 -1.20
C GLN A 51 7.46 9.83 -0.27
N LEU A 52 7.38 10.62 0.81
CA LEU A 52 8.45 10.72 1.80
C LEU A 52 8.75 9.36 2.46
N ILE A 53 7.69 8.65 2.90
CA ILE A 53 7.80 7.32 3.50
C ILE A 53 8.44 6.36 2.50
N GLN A 54 7.95 6.31 1.25
CA GLN A 54 8.50 5.44 0.21
C GLN A 54 10.01 5.63 0.03
N LYS A 55 10.50 6.88 0.02
CA LYS A 55 11.91 7.17 -0.21
C LYS A 55 12.78 6.95 1.02
N ARG A 56 12.24 7.07 2.24
CA ARG A 56 13.01 6.96 3.49
C ARG A 56 12.92 5.60 4.17
N ASN A 57 11.76 4.97 4.12
CA ASN A 57 11.47 3.70 4.73
C ASN A 57 10.42 2.92 3.90
N PRO A 58 10.86 2.20 2.85
CA PRO A 58 9.98 1.38 2.02
C PRO A 58 9.17 0.34 2.79
N ASP A 59 9.72 -0.19 3.90
CA ASP A 59 9.04 -1.15 4.76
C ASP A 59 7.80 -0.54 5.41
N LEU A 60 7.89 0.71 5.85
CA LEU A 60 6.74 1.42 6.41
C LEU A 60 5.65 1.67 5.34
N LEU A 61 6.03 1.85 4.07
CA LEU A 61 5.04 1.94 2.98
C LEU A 61 4.35 0.58 2.76
N ALA A 62 5.13 -0.51 2.74
CA ALA A 62 4.60 -1.87 2.55
C ALA A 62 3.70 -2.29 3.72
N GLU A 63 4.11 -1.96 4.94
CA GLU A 63 3.31 -2.08 6.16
C GLU A 63 2.00 -1.31 6.01
N TRP A 64 2.05 -0.01 5.73
CA TRP A 64 0.86 0.82 5.57
C TRP A 64 -0.08 0.29 4.48
N LEU A 65 0.47 -0.15 3.35
CA LEU A 65 -0.29 -0.73 2.25
C LEU A 65 -1.04 -1.99 2.70
N THR A 66 -0.35 -2.88 3.41
CA THR A 66 -0.92 -4.15 3.90
C THR A 66 -1.98 -3.91 4.96
N LEU A 67 -1.71 -3.04 5.94
CA LEU A 67 -2.65 -2.66 6.97
C LEU A 67 -3.88 -1.97 6.40
N SER A 68 -3.72 -1.21 5.32
CA SER A 68 -4.85 -0.55 4.63
C SER A 68 -5.68 -1.51 3.79
N ASP A 69 -5.05 -2.50 3.15
CA ASP A 69 -5.76 -3.55 2.39
C ASP A 69 -6.68 -4.37 3.30
N PHE A 70 -6.18 -4.80 4.45
CA PHE A 70 -6.95 -5.57 5.43
C PHE A 70 -7.77 -4.71 6.39
N THR A 71 -7.71 -3.38 6.28
CA THR A 71 -8.39 -2.45 7.20
C THR A 71 -8.07 -2.71 8.68
N ILE A 72 -6.81 -3.05 8.97
CA ILE A 72 -6.39 -3.40 10.34
C ILE A 72 -6.50 -2.17 11.24
N PRO A 73 -7.06 -2.32 12.46
CA PRO A 73 -7.22 -1.21 13.37
C PRO A 73 -5.94 -0.96 14.20
N PRO A 74 -5.70 0.28 14.68
CA PRO A 74 -4.45 0.69 15.33
C PRO A 74 -4.03 -0.16 16.52
N GLU A 75 -4.98 -0.58 17.35
CA GLU A 75 -4.71 -1.41 18.53
C GLU A 75 -4.05 -2.76 18.21
N VAL A 76 -4.16 -3.24 16.97
CA VAL A 76 -3.53 -4.50 16.56
C VAL A 76 -2.08 -4.25 16.11
N TYR A 77 -1.87 -3.32 15.19
CA TYR A 77 -0.56 -3.15 14.56
C TYR A 77 0.41 -2.28 15.38
N LEU A 78 -0.08 -1.42 16.28
CA LEU A 78 0.79 -0.61 17.15
C LEU A 78 1.50 -1.47 18.21
N ASP A 79 0.82 -2.51 18.71
CA ASP A 79 1.39 -3.45 19.68
C ASP A 79 2.22 -4.56 19.00
N GLN A 80 2.01 -4.78 17.69
CA GLN A 80 2.65 -5.83 16.91
C GLN A 80 3.24 -5.26 15.61
N PRO A 81 4.45 -4.67 15.65
CA PRO A 81 5.08 -4.05 14.47
C PRO A 81 5.28 -4.99 13.28
N ASP A 82 5.39 -6.31 13.53
CA ASP A 82 5.55 -7.32 12.47
C ASP A 82 4.22 -7.86 11.94
N TYR A 83 3.06 -7.38 12.43
CA TYR A 83 1.74 -7.92 12.05
C TYR A 83 1.50 -7.90 10.53
N TRP A 84 1.97 -6.86 9.84
CA TRP A 84 1.83 -6.73 8.40
C TRP A 84 2.51 -7.85 7.63
N LYS A 85 3.60 -8.44 8.15
CA LYS A 85 4.31 -9.57 7.52
C LYS A 85 3.46 -10.84 7.45
N GLY A 86 2.35 -10.91 8.17
CA GLY A 86 1.38 -12.01 8.09
C GLY A 86 0.76 -12.21 6.70
N TRP A 87 0.91 -11.24 5.78
CA TRP A 87 0.47 -11.37 4.38
C TRP A 87 0.98 -12.64 3.69
N VAL A 88 2.18 -13.12 4.08
CA VAL A 88 2.79 -14.32 3.51
C VAL A 88 1.94 -15.58 3.70
N TYR A 89 1.14 -15.62 4.77
CA TYR A 89 0.23 -16.73 5.10
C TYR A 89 -1.21 -16.50 4.64
N THR A 90 -1.55 -15.26 4.27
CA THR A 90 -2.90 -14.86 3.88
C THR A 90 -2.97 -14.37 2.44
N GLN A 91 -2.05 -14.79 1.58
CA GLN A 91 -1.94 -14.34 0.17
C GLN A 91 -3.26 -14.43 -0.61
N HIS A 92 -4.08 -15.45 -0.34
CA HIS A 92 -5.39 -15.65 -0.97
C HIS A 92 -6.44 -14.59 -0.59
N LYS A 93 -6.19 -13.78 0.45
CA LYS A 93 -7.05 -12.67 0.90
C LYS A 93 -6.48 -11.29 0.53
N VAL A 94 -5.18 -11.20 0.24
CA VAL A 94 -4.52 -9.94 -0.13
C VAL A 94 -5.03 -9.49 -1.50
N ASN A 95 -5.32 -8.19 -1.67
CA ASN A 95 -5.64 -7.64 -2.97
C ASN A 95 -4.54 -7.97 -3.98
N LYS A 96 -4.91 -8.42 -5.18
CA LYS A 96 -3.95 -8.84 -6.22
C LYS A 96 -2.82 -7.83 -6.45
N ASN A 97 -3.12 -6.53 -6.55
CA ASN A 97 -2.09 -5.52 -6.82
C ASN A 97 -1.16 -5.33 -5.61
N VAL A 98 -1.70 -5.44 -4.39
CA VAL A 98 -0.92 -5.40 -3.15
C VAL A 98 -0.01 -6.62 -3.09
N LEU A 99 -0.52 -7.80 -3.40
CA LEU A 99 0.26 -9.03 -3.43
C LEU A 99 1.39 -8.97 -4.46
N GLU A 100 1.11 -8.48 -5.67
CA GLU A 100 2.13 -8.27 -6.71
C GLU A 100 3.22 -7.29 -6.25
N TYR A 101 2.84 -6.18 -5.59
CA TYR A 101 3.78 -5.25 -4.99
C TYR A 101 4.64 -5.94 -3.92
N LEU A 102 4.02 -6.61 -2.95
CA LEU A 102 4.72 -7.25 -1.85
C LEU A 102 5.68 -8.34 -2.32
N LYS A 103 5.27 -9.20 -3.26
CA LYS A 103 6.15 -10.23 -3.84
C LYS A 103 7.35 -9.65 -4.58
N LYS A 104 7.14 -8.55 -5.30
CA LYS A 104 8.22 -7.87 -6.03
C LYS A 104 9.27 -7.25 -5.10
N HIS A 105 8.83 -6.71 -3.96
CA HIS A 105 9.70 -5.98 -3.04
C HIS A 105 10.24 -6.83 -1.88
N TYR A 106 9.55 -7.93 -1.53
CA TYR A 106 9.88 -8.82 -0.41
C TYR A 106 9.86 -10.30 -0.84
N PRO A 107 10.67 -10.70 -1.84
CA PRO A 107 10.68 -12.07 -2.33
C PRO A 107 11.13 -13.09 -1.26
N ASP A 108 11.99 -12.69 -0.33
CA ASP A 108 12.47 -13.59 0.75
C ASP A 108 11.36 -13.91 1.76
N GLU A 109 10.48 -12.94 2.05
CA GLU A 109 9.31 -13.17 2.92
C GLU A 109 8.28 -14.08 2.23
N ASP A 110 8.09 -13.93 0.90
CA ASP A 110 7.22 -14.81 0.11
C ASP A 110 7.65 -16.29 0.22
N GLN A 111 8.96 -16.55 0.12
CA GLN A 111 9.53 -17.90 0.25
C GLN A 111 9.29 -18.52 1.63
N LYS A 112 9.34 -17.72 2.71
CA LYS A 112 9.03 -18.19 4.07
C LYS A 112 7.57 -18.64 4.21
N GLY A 113 6.65 -18.02 3.46
CA GLY A 113 5.25 -18.45 3.39
C GLY A 113 5.09 -19.82 2.74
N MET A 114 5.82 -20.07 1.65
CA MET A 114 5.75 -21.34 0.89
C MET A 114 6.31 -22.55 1.67
N GLY A 115 7.28 -22.34 2.56
CA GLY A 115 7.87 -23.42 3.35
C GLY A 115 6.90 -24.10 4.34
N LYS A 116 5.76 -23.47 4.67
CA LYS A 116 4.76 -24.06 5.59
C LYS A 116 3.60 -24.76 4.88
N THR A 117 3.36 -24.52 3.59
CA THR A 117 2.26 -25.15 2.84
C THR A 117 2.58 -26.56 2.35
N THR A 118 3.75 -27.13 2.69
CA THR A 118 4.16 -28.49 2.23
C THR A 118 4.16 -29.53 3.35
N GLU A 119 3.63 -29.21 4.54
CA GLU A 119 3.44 -30.17 5.63
C GLU A 119 2.00 -30.11 6.14
N GLU A 120 1.06 -30.65 5.36
CA GLU A 120 -0.26 -31.20 5.77
C GLU A 120 -0.93 -31.89 4.57
#